data_AF-A0A0E0KYX7-F1
#
_entry.id   AF-A0A0E0KYX7-F1
#
_cell.length_a   1.000
_cell.length_b   1.000
_cell.length_c   1.000
_cell.angle_alpha   90.00
_cell.angle_beta   90.00
_cell.angle_gamma   90.00
#
_symmetry.space_group_name_H-M   'P 1'
#
loop_
_entity.id
_entity.type
_entity.pdbx_description
1 polymer ?
#
loop_
_entity_poly.entity_id
_entity_poly.type
_entity_poly.pdbx_seq_one_letter_code
_entity_poly.pdbx_strand_id
1 'polypeptide(L)'
;MEHEKKGEVSSGMYSYNHHCDNGFDVHEIFVKRSTFWVILSYIGMVFLLASVCQPFLSKEGLSTGSVWSIAFGILVAKCLQYKPVKKESVVIMPTFGVQLEIHFWSGRVHRHFVPIGKILKPLLNECVTPVTCYWSLALLLRDEEELRLVFQKSHPPVKMLVPVWKALCKFLNSGCQTSSTVSEPNLSET
;
A
#
# COMPACT_ATOMS: atom_id res chain seq x y z
N MET A 1 9.83 -28.60 -14.28
CA MET A 1 9.43 -27.20 -14.51
C MET A 1 8.04 -27.05 -13.91
N GLU A 2 7.96 -26.55 -12.68
CA GLU A 2 6.68 -26.35 -12.00
C GLU A 2 6.06 -25.05 -12.51
N HIS A 3 4.88 -25.15 -13.13
CA HIS A 3 4.08 -24.00 -13.50
C HIS A 3 3.67 -23.26 -12.22
N GLU A 4 4.24 -22.06 -12.02
CA GLU A 4 3.92 -21.21 -10.89
C GLU A 4 2.45 -20.79 -10.94
N LYS A 5 1.73 -21.16 -9.88
CA LYS A 5 0.28 -21.13 -9.80
C LYS A 5 -0.19 -19.68 -9.63
N LYS A 6 -0.79 -19.11 -10.67
CA LYS A 6 -1.47 -17.79 -10.65
C LYS A 6 -2.52 -17.77 -9.54
N GLY A 7 -2.18 -17.21 -8.38
CA GLY A 7 -3.04 -17.20 -7.19
C GLY A 7 -3.80 -15.89 -7.08
N GLU A 8 -4.90 -15.75 -7.81
CA GLU A 8 -5.81 -14.61 -7.63
C GLU A 8 -6.72 -14.87 -6.42
N VAL A 9 -6.65 -14.01 -5.40
CA VAL A 9 -7.50 -14.09 -4.22
C VAL A 9 -8.21 -12.76 -4.04
N SER A 10 -9.54 -12.76 -4.06
CA SER A 10 -10.33 -11.55 -3.78
C SER A 10 -10.97 -11.62 -2.40
N SER A 11 -11.00 -10.49 -1.68
CA SER A 11 -11.61 -10.39 -0.36
C SER A 11 -12.17 -9.00 -0.13
N GLY A 12 -13.49 -8.85 -0.25
CA GLY A 12 -14.16 -7.57 -0.05
C GLY A 12 -13.56 -6.47 -0.93
N MET A 13 -12.93 -5.49 -0.26
CA MET A 13 -12.28 -4.31 -0.87
C MET A 13 -10.92 -4.61 -1.50
N TYR A 14 -10.29 -5.75 -1.23
CA TYR A 14 -8.94 -6.07 -1.72
C TYR A 14 -8.95 -7.18 -2.77
N SER A 15 -8.04 -7.10 -3.73
CA SER A 15 -7.70 -8.20 -4.64
C SER A 15 -6.19 -8.43 -4.60
N TYR A 16 -5.78 -9.68 -4.49
CA TYR A 16 -4.39 -10.10 -4.47
C TYR A 16 -4.07 -10.80 -5.79
N ASN A 17 -3.01 -10.34 -6.45
CA ASN A 17 -2.47 -10.94 -7.67
C ASN A 17 -1.00 -11.30 -7.45
N HIS A 18 -0.66 -12.52 -7.84
CA HIS A 18 0.70 -13.03 -7.82
C HIS A 18 1.11 -13.42 -9.23
N HIS A 19 2.28 -12.96 -9.65
CA HIS A 19 2.89 -13.36 -10.91
C HIS A 19 4.41 -13.26 -10.81
N CYS A 20 5.08 -14.15 -11.55
CA CYS A 20 6.53 -14.13 -11.72
C CYS A 20 6.83 -13.57 -13.10
N ASP A 21 7.61 -12.49 -13.16
CA ASP A 21 7.97 -11.81 -14.42
C ASP A 21 9.49 -11.65 -14.49
N ASN A 22 10.12 -12.17 -15.56
CA ASN A 22 11.56 -12.11 -15.80
C ASN A 22 12.45 -12.56 -14.61
N GLY A 23 11.95 -13.49 -13.78
CA GLY A 23 12.65 -13.98 -12.58
C GLY A 23 12.47 -13.10 -11.33
N PHE A 24 11.66 -12.05 -11.41
CA PHE A 24 11.19 -11.27 -10.27
C PHE A 24 9.88 -11.85 -9.75
N ASP A 25 9.78 -12.00 -8.43
CA ASP A 25 8.56 -12.47 -7.78
C ASP A 25 7.71 -11.26 -7.35
N VAL A 26 6.59 -11.04 -8.04
CA VAL A 26 5.77 -9.84 -7.91
C VAL A 26 4.46 -10.15 -7.20
N HIS A 27 4.28 -9.52 -6.04
CA HIS A 27 3.07 -9.60 -5.24
C HIS A 27 2.33 -8.26 -5.25
N GLU A 28 1.11 -8.27 -5.78
CA GLU A 28 0.31 -7.06 -5.95
C GLU A 28 -0.97 -7.13 -5.13
N ILE A 29 -1.23 -6.08 -4.37
CA ILE A 29 -2.49 -5.88 -3.67
C ILE A 29 -3.20 -4.66 -4.25
N PHE A 30 -4.34 -4.94 -4.87
CA PHE A 30 -5.24 -3.95 -5.43
C PHE A 30 -6.29 -3.57 -4.39
N VAL A 31 -6.52 -2.27 -4.25
CA VAL A 31 -7.64 -1.75 -3.47
C VAL A 31 -8.75 -1.39 -4.45
N LYS A 32 -9.87 -2.11 -4.38
CA LYS A 32 -11.06 -1.78 -5.16
C LYS A 32 -11.46 -0.35 -4.82
N ARG A 33 -11.71 0.46 -5.85
CA ARG A 33 -12.24 1.80 -5.67
C ARG A 33 -13.58 1.68 -4.96
N SER A 34 -13.68 2.29 -3.79
CA SER A 34 -14.95 2.34 -3.10
C SER A 34 -15.89 3.25 -3.90
N THR A 35 -16.89 2.64 -4.52
CA THR A 35 -17.96 3.35 -5.26
C THR A 35 -18.68 4.34 -4.34
N PHE A 36 -18.72 4.05 -3.04
CA PHE A 36 -19.31 4.93 -2.03
C PHE A 36 -18.65 6.32 -1.99
N TRP A 37 -17.31 6.39 -2.00
CA TRP A 37 -16.60 7.68 -2.00
C TRP A 37 -16.82 8.46 -3.30
N VAL A 38 -16.97 7.75 -4.42
CA VAL A 38 -17.30 8.36 -5.71
C VAL A 38 -18.71 8.95 -5.67
N ILE A 39 -19.68 8.19 -5.19
CA ILE A 39 -21.07 8.65 -5.05
C ILE A 39 -21.16 9.83 -4.07
N LEU A 40 -20.48 9.74 -2.91
CA LEU A 40 -20.43 10.82 -1.92
C LEU A 40 -19.83 12.11 -2.49
N SER A 41 -18.79 11.98 -3.32
CA SER A 41 -18.20 13.11 -4.05
C SER A 41 -19.21 13.75 -5.02
N TYR A 42 -19.95 12.95 -5.79
CA TYR A 42 -20.98 13.47 -6.71
C TYR A 42 -22.13 14.16 -5.97
N ILE A 43 -22.61 13.55 -4.88
CA ILE A 43 -23.65 14.13 -4.02
C ILE A 43 -23.17 15.46 -3.45
N GLY A 44 -21.93 15.52 -2.94
CA GLY A 44 -21.32 16.76 -2.46
C GLY A 44 -21.27 17.86 -3.51
N MET A 45 -20.92 17.55 -4.76
CA MET A 45 -20.92 18.53 -5.85
C MET A 45 -22.32 19.08 -6.17
N VAL A 46 -23.35 18.22 -6.15
CA VAL A 46 -24.75 18.65 -6.36
C VAL A 46 -25.20 19.59 -5.25
N PHE A 47 -24.86 19.30 -3.98
CA PHE A 47 -25.16 20.18 -2.86
C PHE A 47 -24.39 21.52 -2.94
N LEU A 48 -23.14 21.51 -3.42
CA LEU A 48 -22.40 22.76 -3.65
C LEU A 48 -23.06 23.61 -4.73
N LEU A 49 -23.45 23.02 -5.86
CA LEU A 49 -24.19 23.71 -6.91
C LEU A 49 -25.51 24.29 -6.38
N ALA A 50 -26.29 23.50 -5.64
CA ALA A 50 -27.55 23.95 -5.07
C ALA A 50 -27.36 25.12 -4.09
N SER A 51 -26.33 25.08 -3.24
CA SER A 51 -26.05 26.13 -2.26
C SER A 51 -25.56 27.44 -2.87
N VAL A 52 -24.90 27.40 -4.03
CA VAL A 52 -24.54 28.61 -4.80
C VAL A 52 -25.74 29.17 -5.56
N CYS A 53 -26.60 28.30 -6.12
CA CYS A 53 -27.78 28.72 -6.86
C CYS A 53 -28.90 29.28 -5.98
N GLN A 54 -29.04 28.79 -4.74
CA GLN A 54 -30.06 29.23 -3.78
C GLN A 54 -30.08 30.76 -3.56
N PRO A 55 -28.99 31.43 -3.14
CA PRO A 55 -28.96 32.87 -2.92
C PRO A 55 -28.98 33.69 -4.21
N PHE A 56 -28.71 33.09 -5.38
CA PHE A 56 -28.90 33.77 -6.67
C PHE A 56 -30.38 33.86 -7.05
N LEU A 57 -31.18 32.89 -6.61
CA LEU A 57 -32.62 32.83 -6.86
C LEU A 57 -33.44 33.53 -5.77
N SER A 58 -33.02 33.44 -4.50
CA SER A 58 -33.65 34.16 -3.40
C SER A 58 -33.03 35.55 -3.25
N LYS A 59 -33.85 36.59 -3.42
CA LYS A 59 -33.48 38.02 -3.23
C LYS A 59 -33.31 38.37 -1.74
N GLU A 60 -32.62 37.52 -0.97
CA GLU A 60 -32.57 37.59 0.49
C GLU A 60 -31.15 37.80 1.01
N GLY A 61 -31.02 38.66 2.03
CA GLY A 61 -29.75 39.07 2.61
C GLY A 61 -28.97 37.92 3.25
N LEU A 62 -27.65 38.01 3.13
CA LEU A 62 -26.64 37.05 3.60
C LEU A 62 -26.82 36.71 5.09
N SER A 63 -27.59 35.66 5.38
CA SER A 63 -27.93 35.18 6.72
C SER A 63 -27.56 33.70 6.83
N THR A 64 -26.94 33.31 7.95
CA THR A 64 -26.64 31.99 8.55
C THR A 64 -26.40 30.76 7.64
N GLY A 65 -27.20 30.52 6.61
CA GLY A 65 -27.00 29.46 5.62
C GLY A 65 -25.68 29.59 4.83
N SER A 66 -25.17 30.81 4.63
CA SER A 66 -23.88 31.03 3.96
C SER A 66 -22.67 30.48 4.74
N VAL A 67 -22.73 30.40 6.07
CA VAL A 67 -21.63 29.85 6.86
C VAL A 67 -21.60 28.32 6.76
N TRP A 68 -22.78 27.70 6.77
CA TRP A 68 -22.93 26.25 6.61
C TRP A 68 -22.50 25.76 5.22
N SER A 69 -22.78 26.53 4.15
CA SER A 69 -22.35 26.17 2.80
C SER A 69 -20.82 26.21 2.65
N ILE A 70 -20.14 27.20 3.25
CA ILE A 70 -18.68 27.28 3.28
C ILE A 70 -18.08 26.08 4.04
N ALA A 71 -18.61 25.75 5.22
CA ALA A 71 -18.16 24.60 6.00
C ALA A 71 -18.35 23.29 5.21
N PHE A 72 -19.48 23.13 4.53
CA PHE A 72 -19.75 21.98 3.67
C PHE A 72 -18.80 21.93 2.45
N GLY A 73 -18.48 23.07 1.85
CA GLY A 73 -17.48 23.18 0.78
C GLY A 73 -16.09 22.71 1.21
N ILE A 74 -15.65 23.09 2.41
CA ILE A 74 -14.38 22.61 2.97
C ILE A 74 -14.43 21.10 3.21
N LEU A 75 -15.54 20.57 3.74
CA LEU A 75 -15.72 19.14 3.96
C LEU A 75 -15.68 18.35 2.64
N VAL A 76 -16.42 18.79 1.61
CA VAL A 76 -16.42 18.17 0.28
C VAL A 76 -15.03 18.26 -0.36
N ALA A 77 -14.35 19.41 -0.26
CA ALA A 77 -13.00 19.58 -0.77
C ALA A 77 -12.02 18.60 -0.09
N LYS A 78 -12.13 18.40 1.23
CA LYS A 78 -11.35 17.41 1.97
C LYS A 78 -11.67 15.98 1.54
N CYS A 79 -12.94 15.65 1.31
CA CYS A 79 -13.35 14.34 0.78
C CYS A 79 -12.81 14.10 -0.64
N LEU A 80 -12.80 15.12 -1.51
CA LEU A 80 -12.20 15.05 -2.85
C LEU A 80 -10.67 14.90 -2.79
N GLN A 81 -10.03 15.55 -1.82
CA GLN A 81 -8.59 15.47 -1.62
C GLN A 81 -8.13 14.15 -0.99
N TYR A 82 -9.05 13.29 -0.56
CA TYR A 82 -8.70 11.93 -0.20
C TYR A 82 -8.04 11.27 -1.41
N LYS A 83 -6.76 10.91 -1.29
CA LYS A 83 -5.98 10.28 -2.37
C LYS A 83 -6.07 8.77 -2.20
N PRO A 84 -7.10 8.10 -2.78
CA PRO A 84 -7.19 6.67 -2.64
C PRO A 84 -5.99 6.02 -3.31
N VAL A 85 -5.42 5.02 -2.62
CA VAL A 85 -4.40 4.15 -3.20
C VAL A 85 -5.10 3.18 -4.13
N LYS A 86 -4.58 3.04 -5.36
CA LYS A 86 -5.11 2.13 -6.38
C LYS A 86 -4.55 0.74 -6.18
N LYS A 87 -3.25 0.68 -5.93
CA LYS A 87 -2.48 -0.57 -5.86
C LYS A 87 -1.24 -0.33 -5.02
N GLU A 88 -0.92 -1.27 -4.16
CA GLU A 88 0.40 -1.40 -3.54
C GLU A 88 0.99 -2.73 -3.99
N SER A 89 2.25 -2.71 -4.41
CA SER A 89 2.95 -3.90 -4.90
C SER A 89 4.32 -4.03 -4.26
N VAL A 90 4.73 -5.27 -4.12
CA VAL A 90 5.99 -5.71 -3.58
C VAL A 90 6.66 -6.54 -4.65
N VAL A 91 7.77 -6.04 -5.15
CA VAL A 91 8.58 -6.73 -6.15
C VAL A 91 9.81 -7.27 -5.43
N ILE A 92 9.92 -8.59 -5.36
CA ILE A 92 11.07 -9.27 -4.78
C ILE A 92 12.07 -9.53 -5.91
N MET A 93 13.26 -8.94 -5.78
CA MET A 93 14.35 -9.07 -6.73
C MET A 93 15.45 -9.95 -6.11
N PRO A 94 15.57 -11.24 -6.52
CA PRO A 94 16.42 -12.24 -5.85
C PRO A 94 17.86 -11.82 -5.55
N THR A 95 18.47 -11.03 -6.44
CA THR A 95 19.86 -10.59 -6.33
C THR A 95 20.02 -9.19 -5.72
N PHE A 96 18.98 -8.37 -5.70
CA PHE A 96 19.09 -6.95 -5.37
C PHE A 96 18.44 -6.61 -4.02
N GLY A 97 17.22 -7.07 -3.79
CA GLY A 97 16.43 -6.59 -2.66
C GLY A 97 14.93 -6.61 -2.93
N VAL A 98 14.21 -5.72 -2.26
CA VAL A 98 12.76 -5.61 -2.36
C VAL A 98 12.40 -4.19 -2.78
N GLN A 99 11.57 -4.07 -3.81
CA GLN A 99 11.01 -2.80 -4.27
C GLN A 99 9.54 -2.71 -3.87
N LEU A 100 9.23 -1.70 -3.05
CA LEU A 100 7.88 -1.35 -2.62
C LEU A 100 7.34 -0.27 -3.56
N GLU A 101 6.19 -0.51 -4.17
CA GLU A 101 5.54 0.44 -5.07
C GLU A 101 4.13 0.77 -4.61
N ILE A 102 3.81 2.06 -4.64
CA ILE A 102 2.47 2.58 -4.32
C ILE A 102 1.98 3.35 -5.55
N HIS A 103 0.91 2.85 -6.15
CA HIS A 103 0.23 3.48 -7.27
C HIS A 103 -1.02 4.19 -6.75
N PHE A 104 -1.08 5.50 -6.95
CA PHE A 104 -2.24 6.30 -6.61
C PHE A 104 -3.22 6.34 -7.78
N TRP A 105 -4.50 6.57 -7.48
CA TRP A 105 -5.51 6.80 -8.52
C TRP A 105 -5.22 8.06 -9.37
N SER A 106 -4.44 9.00 -8.85
CA SER A 106 -3.96 10.18 -9.58
C SER A 106 -2.89 9.88 -10.64
N GLY A 107 -2.47 8.63 -10.79
CA GLY A 107 -1.38 8.23 -11.69
C GLY A 107 0.03 8.45 -11.12
N ARG A 108 0.14 9.09 -9.94
CA ARG A 108 1.42 9.17 -9.23
C ARG A 108 1.86 7.77 -8.78
N VAL A 109 3.15 7.51 -8.89
CA VAL A 109 3.76 6.26 -8.41
C VAL A 109 4.90 6.62 -7.47
N HIS A 110 4.85 6.08 -6.26
CA HIS A 110 5.97 6.14 -5.32
C HIS A 110 6.65 4.78 -5.29
N ARG A 111 7.97 4.79 -5.49
CA ARG A 111 8.81 3.60 -5.46
C ARG A 111 9.83 3.77 -4.36
N HIS A 112 10.02 2.71 -3.60
CA HIS A 112 11.04 2.67 -2.57
C HIS A 112 11.74 1.33 -2.62
N PHE A 113 13.06 1.36 -2.75
CA PHE A 113 13.87 0.17 -2.87
C PHE A 113 14.66 -0.07 -1.58
N VAL A 114 14.61 -1.30 -1.09
CA VAL A 114 15.33 -1.76 0.09
C VAL A 114 16.33 -2.84 -0.34
N PRO A 115 17.64 -2.59 -0.24
CA PRO A 115 18.68 -3.58 -0.58
C PRO A 115 18.60 -4.82 0.31
N ILE A 116 18.89 -6.01 -0.25
CA ILE A 116 18.85 -7.28 0.48
C ILE A 116 19.70 -7.28 1.76
N GLY A 117 20.91 -6.71 1.71
CA GLY A 117 21.83 -6.66 2.86
C GLY A 117 21.29 -5.88 4.06
N LYS A 118 20.36 -4.94 3.83
CA LYS A 118 19.71 -4.17 4.89
C LYS A 118 18.53 -4.90 5.54
N ILE A 119 17.95 -5.89 4.86
CA ILE A 119 16.75 -6.59 5.35
C ILE A 119 17.20 -7.69 6.33
N LEU A 120 16.77 -7.59 7.58
CA LEU A 120 17.01 -8.63 8.59
C LEU A 120 15.97 -9.73 8.51
N LYS A 121 14.69 -9.36 8.61
CA LYS A 121 13.57 -10.31 8.59
C LYS A 121 12.27 -9.61 8.24
N PRO A 122 11.36 -10.29 7.51
CA PRO A 122 9.99 -9.84 7.37
C PRO A 122 9.18 -10.27 8.60
N LEU A 123 8.31 -9.39 9.08
CA LEU A 123 7.50 -9.56 10.27
C LEU A 123 6.02 -9.33 9.93
N LEU A 124 5.17 -10.26 10.37
CA LEU A 124 3.74 -10.00 10.47
C LEU A 124 3.47 -9.42 11.85
N ASN A 125 3.11 -8.14 11.87
CA ASN A 125 2.82 -7.39 13.09
C ASN A 125 1.31 -7.28 13.30
N GLU A 126 0.85 -7.65 14.48
CA GLU A 126 -0.53 -7.41 14.92
C GLU A 126 -0.60 -6.02 15.55
N CYS A 127 -1.26 -5.10 14.86
CA CYS A 127 -1.46 -3.74 15.31
C CYS A 127 -2.77 -3.66 16.10
N VAL A 128 -2.66 -3.47 17.41
CA VAL A 128 -3.81 -3.29 18.30
C VAL A 128 -4.03 -1.81 18.56
N THR A 129 -5.22 -1.34 18.22
CA THR A 129 -5.75 -0.03 18.65
C THR A 129 -6.92 -0.28 19.60
N PRO A 130 -7.31 0.70 20.45
CA PRO A 130 -8.39 0.50 21.43
C PRO A 130 -9.71 -0.01 20.83
N VAL A 131 -9.93 0.25 19.54
CA VAL A 131 -11.17 -0.08 18.82
C VAL A 131 -10.99 -1.13 17.72
N THR A 132 -9.78 -1.37 17.23
CA THR A 132 -9.54 -2.27 16.09
C THR A 132 -8.22 -3.02 16.25
N CYS A 133 -8.23 -4.30 15.89
CA CYS A 133 -7.02 -5.08 15.66
C CYS A 133 -6.89 -5.34 14.15
N TYR A 134 -5.70 -5.09 13.59
CA TYR A 134 -5.39 -5.40 12.21
C TYR A 134 -3.97 -5.92 12.06
N TRP A 135 -3.72 -6.67 11.00
CA TRP A 135 -2.39 -7.19 10.68
C TRP A 135 -1.69 -6.30 9.66
N SER A 136 -0.39 -6.08 9.86
CA SER A 136 0.48 -5.38 8.92
C SER A 136 1.73 -6.22 8.64
N LEU A 137 2.24 -6.13 7.41
CA LEU A 137 3.49 -6.76 7.04
C LEU A 137 4.58 -5.68 7.03
N ALA A 138 5.68 -5.93 7.75
CA ALA A 138 6.79 -5.01 7.87
C ALA A 138 8.13 -5.71 7.63
N LEU A 139 9.14 -4.94 7.25
CA LEU A 139 10.53 -5.36 7.15
C LEU A 139 11.31 -4.76 8.31
N LEU A 140 12.01 -5.61 9.06
CA LEU A 140 13.02 -5.17 10.00
C LEU A 140 14.31 -4.87 9.23
N LEU A 141 14.84 -3.66 9.37
CA LEU A 141 16.05 -3.20 8.70
C LEU A 141 17.20 -3.08 9.71
N ARG A 142 18.45 -3.30 9.26
CA ARG A 142 19.65 -3.26 10.13
C ARG A 142 19.93 -1.87 10.70
N ASP A 143 19.71 -0.83 9.90
CA ASP A 143 20.14 0.55 10.18
C ASP A 143 18.95 1.49 10.46
N GLU A 144 17.74 0.96 10.55
CA GLU A 144 16.53 1.76 10.87
C GLU A 144 15.90 1.19 12.15
N GLU A 145 15.69 2.04 13.15
CA GLU A 145 15.01 1.67 14.41
C GLU A 145 13.52 1.40 14.18
N GLU A 146 12.94 2.00 13.15
CA GLU A 146 11.54 1.83 12.77
C GLU A 146 11.34 0.65 11.82
N LEU A 147 10.25 -0.09 12.04
CA LEU A 147 9.82 -1.14 11.13
C LEU A 147 9.27 -0.54 9.84
N ARG A 148 9.80 -0.99 8.70
CA ARG A 148 9.35 -0.50 7.42
C ARG A 148 8.15 -1.29 6.91
N LEU A 149 6.98 -0.67 6.90
CA LEU A 149 5.77 -1.30 6.38
C LEU A 149 5.91 -1.61 4.88
N VAL A 150 5.57 -2.84 4.51
CA VAL A 150 5.51 -3.31 3.13
C VAL A 150 4.31 -2.70 2.41
N PHE A 151 3.17 -2.64 3.11
CA PHE A 151 1.94 -2.00 2.67
C PHE A 151 1.68 -0.79 3.57
N GLN A 152 1.96 0.41 3.06
CA GLN A 152 2.02 1.62 3.89
C GLN A 152 0.64 2.28 4.07
N LYS A 153 -0.21 2.23 3.04
CA LYS A 153 -1.53 2.87 3.06
C LYS A 153 -2.66 1.86 3.06
N SER A 154 -2.41 0.62 2.63
CA SER A 154 -3.39 -0.45 2.71
C SER A 154 -3.19 -1.30 3.95
N HIS A 155 -4.29 -1.80 4.53
CA HIS A 155 -4.27 -2.81 5.59
C HIS A 155 -5.00 -4.07 5.09
N PRO A 156 -4.35 -4.87 4.23
CA PRO A 156 -4.95 -6.07 3.65
C PRO A 156 -5.19 -7.13 4.74
N PRO A 157 -6.19 -8.01 4.57
CA PRO A 157 -6.42 -9.10 5.50
C PRO A 157 -5.22 -10.07 5.52
N VAL A 158 -4.96 -10.67 6.68
CA VAL A 158 -3.80 -11.55 6.92
C VAL A 158 -3.65 -12.67 5.89
N LYS A 159 -4.75 -13.21 5.36
CA LYS A 159 -4.74 -14.23 4.30
C LYS A 159 -4.05 -13.81 2.99
N MET A 160 -3.97 -12.50 2.72
CA MET A 160 -3.23 -11.92 1.59
C MET A 160 -1.79 -11.57 1.97
N LEU A 161 -1.52 -11.29 3.25
CA LEU A 161 -0.17 -10.97 3.74
C LEU A 161 0.69 -12.22 3.90
N VAL A 162 0.11 -13.35 4.31
CA VAL A 162 0.83 -14.62 4.57
C VAL A 162 1.60 -15.13 3.33
N PRO A 163 1.03 -15.17 2.11
CA PRO A 163 1.78 -15.56 0.91
C PRO A 163 2.99 -14.66 0.65
N VAL A 164 2.82 -13.34 0.78
CA VAL A 164 3.90 -12.35 0.59
C VAL A 164 4.99 -12.52 1.64
N TRP A 165 4.60 -12.73 2.91
CA TRP A 165 5.54 -13.00 4.00
C TRP A 165 6.35 -14.28 3.73
N LYS A 166 5.70 -15.36 3.30
CA LYS A 166 6.38 -16.63 2.94
C LYS A 166 7.37 -16.44 1.79
N ALA A 167 7.01 -15.67 0.77
CA ALA A 167 7.90 -15.36 -0.34
C ALA A 167 9.13 -14.56 0.12
N LEU A 168 8.93 -13.53 0.94
CA LEU A 168 10.02 -12.75 1.54
C LEU A 168 10.94 -13.61 2.43
N CYS A 169 10.38 -14.51 3.23
CA CYS A 169 11.17 -15.46 4.03
C CYS A 169 12.02 -16.38 3.14
N LYS A 170 11.42 -16.95 2.09
CA LYS A 170 12.12 -17.81 1.13
C LYS A 170 13.29 -17.05 0.47
N PHE A 171 13.03 -15.82 0.03
CA PHE A 171 14.00 -14.93 -0.58
C PHE A 171 15.22 -14.65 0.32
N LEU A 172 15.00 -14.31 1.60
CA LEU A 172 16.11 -14.04 2.52
C LEU A 172 16.90 -15.31 2.86
N ASN A 173 16.21 -16.44 3.00
CA ASN A 173 16.87 -17.72 3.26
C ASN A 173 17.73 -18.20 2.07
N SER A 174 17.34 -17.88 0.83
CA SER A 174 18.19 -18.13 -0.34
C SER A 174 19.40 -17.20 -0.44
N GLY A 175 19.27 -15.93 -0.03
CA GLY A 175 20.38 -14.98 -0.01
C GLY A 175 21.47 -15.35 1.02
N CYS A 176 21.08 -15.89 2.18
CA CYS A 176 22.03 -16.27 3.23
C CYS A 176 22.96 -17.45 2.84
N GLN A 177 22.54 -18.30 1.88
CA GLN A 177 23.38 -19.38 1.36
C GLN A 177 24.43 -18.91 0.35
N THR A 178 24.26 -17.73 -0.26
CA THR A 178 25.23 -17.19 -1.23
C THR A 178 26.29 -16.30 -0.59
N SER A 179 26.05 -15.77 0.62
CA SER A 179 27.06 -15.00 1.37
C SER A 179 28.04 -15.87 2.15
N SER A 180 27.73 -17.15 2.37
CA SER A 180 28.57 -18.08 3.14
C SER A 180 29.64 -18.80 2.31
N THR A 181 29.67 -18.60 0.99
CA THR A 181 30.67 -19.23 0.09
C THR A 181 31.78 -18.28 -0.37
N VAL A 182 31.86 -17.05 0.15
CA VAL A 182 32.84 -16.02 -0.28
C VAL A 182 33.67 -15.48 0.88
N SER A 183 34.14 -16.37 1.76
CA SER A 183 35.12 -16.00 2.79
C SER A 183 36.04 -17.16 3.13
N GLU A 184 36.88 -17.56 2.17
CA GLU A 184 38.12 -18.26 2.46
C GLU A 184 39.19 -17.89 1.41
N PRO A 185 39.95 -16.80 1.60
CA PRO A 185 41.24 -16.68 0.94
C PRO A 185 42.22 -17.59 1.68
N ASN A 186 42.54 -18.74 1.06
CA ASN A 186 43.69 -19.56 1.37
C ASN A 186 44.94 -18.67 1.45
N LEU A 187 45.50 -18.51 2.65
CA LEU A 187 46.87 -18.05 2.83
C LEU A 187 47.67 -19.18 3.48
N SER A 188 48.05 -20.16 2.65
CA SER A 188 49.09 -21.13 2.95
C SER A 188 50.36 -20.75 2.19
N GLU A 189 51.37 -20.35 2.97
CA GLU A 189 52.80 -20.61 2.80
C GLU A 189 53.40 -20.63 1.38
N THR A 190 54.23 -19.63 1.06
CA THR A 190 55.62 -19.84 0.61
C THR A 190 56.44 -18.57 0.75
#